data_AF-A0A4Q6F1K8-F1
#
_entry.id   AF-A0A4Q6F1K8-F1
#
_cell.length_a   1.000
_cell.length_b   1.000
_cell.length_c   1.000
_cell.angle_alpha   90.00
_cell.angle_beta   90.00
_cell.angle_gamma   90.00
#
_symmetry.space_group_name_H-M   'P 1'
#
loop_
_entity.id
_entity.type
_entity.pdbx_description
1 polymer ?
#
loop_
_entity_poly.entity_id
_entity_poly.type
_entity_poly.pdbx_seq_one_letter_code
_entity_poly.pdbx_strand_id
1 'polypeptide(L)' 'MTEEWKALILDHYKNPRAYGELEDFTAASEQHNRTCGDHVKVYAQQGVLGRFGFIGAGCSLC' A
#
# COMPACT_ATOMS: atom_id res chain seq x y z
N MET A 1 6.48 -7.49 -19.86
CA MET A 1 6.87 -7.62 -18.44
C MET A 1 8.19 -8.36 -18.39
N THR A 2 9.26 -7.68 -17.97
CA THR A 2 10.61 -8.29 -17.89
C THR A 2 10.75 -9.08 -16.59
N GLU A 3 11.77 -9.93 -16.49
CA GLU A 3 12.08 -10.66 -15.26
C GLU A 3 12.46 -9.70 -14.11
N GLU A 4 13.12 -8.60 -14.42
CA GLU A 4 13.48 -7.54 -13.46
C GLU A 4 12.24 -6.92 -12.81
N TRP A 5 11.22 -6.59 -13.61
CA TRP A 5 9.95 -6.05 -13.10
C TRP A 5 9.21 -7.05 -12.20
N LYS A 6 9.20 -8.34 -12.55
CA LYS A 6 8.59 -9.38 -11.72
C LYS A 6 9.28 -9.49 -10.37
N ALA A 7 10.62 -9.47 -10.35
CA ALA A 7 11.39 -9.52 -9.12
C ALA A 7 11.09 -8.33 -8.21
N LEU A 8 10.96 -7.12 -8.78
CA LEU A 8 10.62 -5.91 -8.03
C LEU A 8 9.22 -6.00 -7.39
N ILE A 9 8.22 -6.47 -8.14
CA ILE A 9 6.85 -6.67 -7.63
C ILE A 9 6.86 -7.66 -6.46
N LEU A 10 7.56 -8.79 -6.62
CA LEU A 10 7.64 -9.82 -5.58
C LEU A 10 8.39 -9.35 -4.33
N ASP A 11 9.44 -8.54 -4.49
CA ASP A 11 10.12 -7.92 -3.35
C ASP A 11 9.19 -6.97 -2.60
N HIS A 12 8.46 -6.10 -3.31
CA HIS A 12 7.51 -5.19 -2.68
C HIS A 12 6.36 -5.91 -1.97
N TYR A 13 5.84 -6.97 -2.59
CA TYR A 13 4.79 -7.77 -1.97
C TYR A 13 5.24 -8.41 -0.64
N LYS A 14 6.49 -8.89 -0.57
CA LYS A 14 7.04 -9.51 0.64
C LYS A 14 7.49 -8.48 1.68
N ASN A 15 8.03 -7.35 1.21
CA ASN A 15 8.60 -6.28 2.03
C ASN A 15 7.92 -4.94 1.65
N PRO A 16 6.63 -4.76 1.97
CA PRO A 16 5.91 -3.56 1.61
C PRO A 16 6.50 -2.36 2.36
N ARG A 17 6.78 -1.30 1.63
CA ARG A 17 7.27 -0.04 2.22
C ARG A 17 6.07 0.72 2.78
N ALA A 18 6.24 1.37 3.94
CA ALA A 18 5.17 2.11 4.60
C ALA A 18 3.95 1.26 4.98
N TYR A 19 4.14 -0.05 5.21
CA TYR A 19 3.11 -0.90 5.78
C TYR A 19 2.96 -0.63 7.28
N GLY A 20 1.74 -0.32 7.70
CA GLY A 20 1.38 0.08 9.05
C GLY A 20 0.40 1.24 9.06
N GLU A 21 -0.27 1.42 10.19
CA GLU A 21 -1.10 2.60 10.42
C GLU A 21 -0.21 3.82 10.66
N LEU A 22 -0.64 4.98 10.16
CA LEU A 22 0.01 6.26 10.44
C LEU A 22 -0.78 6.96 11.55
N GLU A 23 -0.24 7.09 12.75
CA GLU A 23 -0.99 7.63 13.91
C GLU A 23 -1.44 9.09 13.72
N ASP A 24 -0.55 9.97 13.21
CA ASP A 24 -0.83 11.41 13.03
C ASP A 24 -1.40 11.77 11.64
N PHE A 25 -2.26 10.93 11.08
CA PHE A 25 -2.81 11.15 9.74
C PHE A 25 -3.82 12.32 9.71
N THR A 26 -3.86 13.03 8.59
CA THR A 26 -4.85 14.09 8.31
C THR A 26 -5.99 13.60 7.43
N ALA A 27 -5.78 12.53 6.66
CA ALA A 27 -6.77 11.91 5.81
C ALA A 27 -6.58 10.39 5.76
N ALA A 28 -7.68 9.64 5.62
CA ALA A 28 -7.65 8.20 5.42
C ALA A 28 -8.71 7.78 4.39
N SER A 29 -8.44 6.70 3.66
CA SER A 29 -9.38 6.10 2.70
C SER A 29 -9.23 4.58 2.67
N GLU A 30 -10.33 3.88 2.45
CA GLU A 30 -10.38 2.43 2.39
C GLU A 30 -11.00 2.02 1.05
N GLN A 31 -10.35 1.08 0.35
CA GLN A 31 -10.70 0.66 -1.00
C GLN A 31 -10.72 -0.85 -1.12
N HIS A 32 -11.65 -1.33 -1.93
CA HIS A 32 -11.99 -2.75 -2.06
C HIS A 32 -12.04 -3.12 -3.54
N ASN A 33 -11.19 -4.05 -3.98
CA ASN A 33 -11.26 -4.65 -5.30
C ASN A 33 -11.93 -6.03 -5.22
N ARG A 34 -13.26 -6.07 -5.41
CA ARG A 34 -14.07 -7.28 -5.21
C ARG A 34 -13.69 -8.45 -6.11
N THR A 35 -13.17 -8.18 -7.31
CA THR A 35 -12.84 -9.22 -8.27
C THR A 35 -11.63 -10.04 -7.82
N CYS A 36 -10.64 -9.40 -7.21
CA CYS A 36 -9.44 -10.06 -6.68
C CYS A 36 -9.52 -10.34 -5.17
N GLY A 37 -10.48 -9.72 -4.47
CA GLY A 37 -10.57 -9.76 -3.02
C GLY A 37 -9.57 -8.84 -2.31
N ASP A 38 -8.98 -7.88 -3.02
CA ASP A 38 -8.01 -6.96 -2.42
C ASP A 38 -8.70 -5.95 -1.52
N HIS A 39 -8.05 -5.65 -0.40
CA HIS A 39 -8.51 -4.71 0.59
C HIS A 39 -7.33 -3.86 1.07
N VAL A 40 -7.44 -2.54 0.93
CA VAL A 40 -6.40 -1.61 1.36
C VAL A 40 -7.00 -0.40 2.06
N LYS A 41 -6.37 -0.01 3.17
CA LYS A 41 -6.65 1.22 3.88
C LYS A 41 -5.39 2.07 3.92
N VAL A 42 -5.48 3.28 3.40
CA VAL A 42 -4.37 4.22 3.25
C VAL A 42 -4.58 5.39 4.20
N TYR A 43 -3.50 5.83 4.82
CA TYR A 43 -3.41 6.97 5.71
C TYR A 43 -2.44 7.97 5.11
N ALA A 44 -2.77 9.26 5.18
CA ALA A 44 -1.91 10.33 4.69
C ALA A 44 -1.88 11.50 5.68
N GLN A 45 -0.68 12.04 5.92
CA GLN A 45 -0.45 13.29 6.64
C GLN A 45 0.02 14.35 5.66
N GLN A 46 -0.72 15.46 5.56
CA GLN A 46 -0.36 16.61 4.75
C GLN A 46 0.73 17.47 5.42
N GLY A 47 1.67 17.99 4.63
CA GLY A 47 2.77 18.83 5.10
C GLY A 47 3.89 18.95 4.06
N VAL A 48 4.93 19.74 4.37
CA VAL A 48 6.11 19.93 3.49
C VAL A 48 6.84 18.61 3.22
N LEU A 49 6.88 17.72 4.21
CA LEU A 49 7.35 16.33 4.08
C LEU A 49 6.18 15.39 4.36
N GLY A 50 5.24 15.30 3.42
CA GLY A 50 4.06 14.45 3.55
C GLY A 50 4.45 13.00 3.88
N ARG A 51 3.74 12.41 4.84
CA ARG A 51 3.88 10.99 5.22
C ARG A 51 2.65 10.22 4.78
N PHE A 52 2.83 8.96 4.46
CA PHE A 52 1.71 8.04 4.24
C PHE A 52 2.04 6.68 4.85
N GLY A 53 0.99 5.91 5.12
CA GLY A 53 1.08 4.52 5.54
C GLY A 53 -0.12 3.77 4.99
N PHE A 54 -0.04 2.44 4.93
CA PHE A 54 -1.19 1.63 4.58
C PHE A 54 -1.21 0.31 5.32
N ILE A 55 -2.41 -0.23 5.50
CA ILE A 55 -2.63 -1.61 5.91
C ILE A 55 -3.53 -2.28 4.88
N GLY A 56 -3.44 -3.59 4.75
CA GLY A 56 -4.24 -4.30 3.78
C GLY A 56 -3.74 -5.69 3.49
N ALA A 57 -4.53 -6.38 2.68
CA ALA A 57 -4.22 -7.68 2.12
C ALA A 57 -4.78 -7.74 0.69
N GLY A 58 -4.00 -8.28 -0.23
CA GLY A 58 -4.37 -8.39 -1.63
C GLY A 58 -3.40 -9.27 -2.40
N CYS A 59 -3.62 -9.36 -3.71
CA CYS A 59 -2.72 -10.04 -4.62
C CYS A 59 -1.36 -9.31 -4.72
N SER A 60 -0.38 -9.94 -5.38
CA SER A 60 0.98 -9.39 -5.49
C SER A 60 1.10 -8.09 -6.28
N LEU A 61 0.05 -7.67 -6.98
CA LEU A 61 0.01 -6.40 -7.73
C LEU A 61 -0.61 -5.25 -6.93
N CYS A 62 -1.19 -5.53 -5.75
CA CYS A 62 -1.88 -4.56 -4.92
C CYS A 62 -0.90 -3.71 -4.09
#